data_AF-A0A968JMA1-F1
#
_entry.id   AF-A0A968JMA1-F1
#
_cell.length_a   1.000
_cell.length_b   1.000
_cell.length_c   1.000
_cell.angle_alpha   90.00
_cell.angle_beta   90.00
_cell.angle_gamma   90.00
#
_symmetry.space_group_name_H-M   'P 1'
#
loop_
_entity.id
_entity.type
_entity.pdbx_description
1 polymer ?
#
loop_
_entity_poly.entity_id
_entity_poly.type
_entity_poly.pdbx_seq_one_letter_code
_entity_poly.pdbx_strand_id
1 'polypeptide(L)'
;MNLRKALIFQIFLICFVTHNGISQKVIFLHHSTGENLYNEGNVPERIEGYNLEHGTNYEITEFAYPNWPYPWDNYPYDYWNLWVSNACDTTKANVQCLYKLCSSYDVIIFKHCYPGSAILEDEEIPNIASNVKTIANYKLQYRALRDLMDNFPNNKFIVWTLAPLHRLSTNPQKGERSRQFVEWVTNEWLSEDGKQHTNIYLFDFWEYTAEHSTTPENGKVNCLKYIYERDHSSGDSHPNQFANETIGPLFADFIIQTIQSSGNIKISSIDITGDDNINTDNGSVQLAAQILPDNAANKSVTWEITSGKSFASVSSTGLVTALDNGEVEVKVTAQDGSGSFATHIITISNQIIPVESIQILGNNPIHSGIGNVQLSAQVIPSNATDKNISWTILSGSEIASVNQSGLFTSTGEGKVTIKVSSHENLTISDTIQVIVSSSVVLVEDINIYADGGFSIIDEPEGTLQLFADVLPENATEKSLVWAVSENNAAVSIDQNGMVNALINGTAVVTASALDGSGVSKNIEIVVTNQNQSSTVPDKFDLKKLVIYHQNNNMIHVYSGKGENAISIEIIDPNGRTLYRDNLAEGSSQISIEPYPSGIYIVIVKNSSSVFSKKIVRL
;
A
#
# COMPACT_ATOMS: atom_id res chain seq x y z
N MET A 1 17.66 -73.39 -50.17
CA MET A 1 17.80 -72.93 -51.57
C MET A 1 16.80 -71.80 -51.78
N ASN A 2 17.30 -70.57 -51.95
CA ASN A 2 16.62 -69.31 -52.31
C ASN A 2 15.25 -68.98 -51.66
N LEU A 3 15.25 -68.04 -50.69
CA LEU A 3 14.07 -67.20 -50.42
C LEU A 3 14.40 -65.71 -50.42
N ARG A 4 13.70 -65.02 -51.32
CA ARG A 4 13.52 -63.60 -51.64
C ARG A 4 13.79 -62.60 -50.49
N LYS A 5 14.64 -61.59 -50.77
CA LYS A 5 14.64 -60.30 -50.06
C LYS A 5 13.98 -59.25 -50.95
N ALA A 6 12.85 -58.72 -50.49
CA ALA A 6 12.18 -57.57 -51.08
C ALA A 6 12.86 -56.28 -50.57
N LEU A 7 13.12 -55.37 -51.51
CA LEU A 7 13.70 -54.06 -51.30
C LEU A 7 12.59 -53.12 -50.77
N ILE A 8 12.74 -52.58 -49.56
CA ILE A 8 11.89 -51.49 -49.07
C ILE A 8 12.73 -50.21 -49.16
N PHE A 9 12.37 -49.35 -50.11
CA PHE A 9 12.83 -47.97 -50.20
C PHE A 9 12.04 -47.17 -49.15
N GLN A 10 12.69 -46.80 -48.05
CA GLN A 10 12.09 -45.93 -47.05
C GLN A 10 12.44 -44.49 -47.42
N ILE A 11 11.48 -43.82 -48.06
CA ILE A 11 11.52 -42.38 -48.35
C ILE A 11 11.45 -41.67 -46.99
N PHE A 12 12.56 -41.09 -46.54
CA PHE A 12 12.54 -40.09 -45.47
C PHE A 12 11.89 -38.83 -46.03
N LEU A 13 10.61 -38.66 -45.72
CA LEU A 13 9.92 -37.39 -45.88
C LEU A 13 10.55 -36.43 -44.87
N ILE A 14 11.37 -35.50 -45.36
CA ILE A 14 11.86 -34.36 -44.58
C ILE A 14 10.62 -33.50 -44.28
N CYS A 15 10.01 -33.73 -43.11
CA CYS A 15 9.12 -32.75 -42.52
C CYS A 15 9.98 -31.56 -42.13
N PHE A 16 9.93 -30.49 -42.93
CA PHE A 16 10.25 -29.15 -42.45
C PHE A 16 9.20 -28.80 -41.39
N VAL A 17 9.45 -29.22 -40.15
CA VAL A 17 8.80 -28.60 -39.00
C VAL A 17 9.43 -27.22 -38.92
N THR A 18 8.69 -26.19 -39.33
CA THR A 18 9.02 -24.82 -38.98
C THR A 18 9.02 -24.74 -37.45
N HIS A 19 10.21 -24.87 -36.85
CA HIS A 19 10.37 -24.73 -35.42
C HIS A 19 10.18 -23.25 -35.09
N ASN A 20 8.99 -22.90 -34.61
CA ASN A 20 8.78 -21.68 -33.83
C ASN A 20 9.41 -21.87 -32.42
N GLY A 21 10.64 -22.37 -32.36
CA GLY A 21 11.41 -22.50 -31.14
C GLY A 21 11.91 -21.13 -30.72
N ILE A 22 12.03 -20.91 -29.41
CA ILE A 22 12.67 -19.72 -28.85
C ILE A 22 14.11 -19.69 -29.39
N SER A 23 14.40 -18.76 -30.29
CA SER A 23 15.73 -18.57 -30.87
C SER A 23 16.51 -17.57 -30.01
N GLN A 24 17.75 -17.92 -29.67
CA GLN A 24 18.63 -17.07 -28.87
C GLN A 24 20.04 -17.10 -29.48
N LYS A 25 20.63 -15.92 -29.64
CA LYS A 25 21.96 -15.73 -30.22
C LYS A 25 22.96 -15.44 -29.13
N VAL A 26 23.99 -16.26 -29.06
CA VAL A 26 25.09 -16.18 -28.10
C VAL A 26 26.36 -15.80 -28.85
N ILE A 27 27.10 -14.83 -28.34
CA ILE A 27 28.48 -14.59 -28.77
C ILE A 27 29.44 -14.91 -27.63
N PHE A 28 30.42 -15.76 -27.92
CA PHE A 28 31.54 -16.02 -27.05
C PHE A 28 32.76 -15.24 -27.54
N LEU A 29 33.15 -14.22 -26.78
CA LEU A 29 34.33 -13.39 -27.02
C LEU A 29 35.52 -14.01 -26.28
N HIS A 30 36.48 -14.50 -27.03
CA HIS A 30 37.60 -15.25 -26.47
C HIS A 30 38.88 -15.05 -27.30
N HIS A 31 39.92 -15.75 -26.86
CA HIS A 31 41.17 -16.06 -27.58
C HIS A 31 41.59 -17.45 -27.12
N SER A 32 42.49 -18.12 -27.85
CA SER A 32 43.34 -19.24 -27.44
C SER A 32 42.72 -20.22 -26.42
N THR A 33 42.77 -19.96 -25.10
CA THR A 33 42.10 -20.78 -24.06
C THR A 33 40.63 -21.08 -24.36
N GLY A 34 39.87 -20.05 -24.75
CA GLY A 34 38.45 -20.22 -25.03
C GLY A 34 38.22 -20.97 -26.34
N GLU A 35 39.13 -20.84 -27.31
CA GLU A 35 39.05 -21.55 -28.59
C GLU A 35 39.25 -23.05 -28.35
N ASN A 36 40.27 -23.41 -27.56
CA ASN A 36 40.51 -24.80 -27.19
C ASN A 36 39.36 -25.36 -26.34
N LEU A 37 38.86 -24.61 -25.35
CA LEU A 37 37.70 -25.07 -24.56
C LEU A 37 36.47 -25.29 -25.44
N TYR A 38 36.19 -24.37 -26.37
CA TYR A 38 35.04 -24.43 -27.24
C TYR A 38 35.12 -25.65 -28.17
N ASN A 39 36.26 -25.84 -28.84
CA ASN A 39 36.46 -26.88 -29.83
C ASN A 39 36.80 -28.25 -29.20
N GLU A 40 37.83 -28.33 -28.36
CA GLU A 40 38.25 -29.60 -27.72
C GLU A 40 37.24 -30.05 -26.65
N GLY A 41 36.53 -29.10 -26.03
CA GLY A 41 35.50 -29.39 -25.03
C GLY A 41 34.11 -29.70 -25.59
N ASN A 42 33.96 -29.76 -26.92
CA ASN A 42 32.72 -30.17 -27.60
C ASN A 42 31.50 -29.32 -27.20
N VAL A 43 31.71 -28.00 -27.04
CA VAL A 43 30.67 -27.03 -26.65
C VAL A 43 29.59 -26.87 -27.74
N PRO A 44 29.93 -26.69 -29.04
CA PRO A 44 28.93 -26.57 -30.10
C PRO A 44 27.99 -27.78 -30.17
N GLU A 45 28.57 -28.99 -30.18
CA GLU A 45 27.84 -30.24 -30.32
C GLU A 45 26.92 -30.50 -29.11
N ARG A 46 27.32 -30.04 -27.92
CA ARG A 46 26.47 -30.15 -26.73
C ARG A 46 25.26 -29.22 -26.80
N ILE A 47 25.44 -27.99 -27.30
CA ILE A 47 24.34 -27.06 -27.55
C ILE A 47 23.43 -27.56 -28.69
N GLU A 48 24.00 -28.10 -29.76
CA GLU A 48 23.25 -28.73 -30.86
C GLU A 48 22.43 -29.93 -30.36
N GLY A 49 23.02 -30.80 -29.54
CA GLY A 49 22.33 -31.91 -28.90
C GLY A 49 21.15 -31.42 -28.04
N TYR A 50 21.35 -30.37 -27.26
CA TYR A 50 20.28 -29.73 -26.48
C TYR A 50 19.16 -29.19 -27.36
N ASN A 51 19.51 -28.48 -28.45
CA ASN A 51 18.56 -27.95 -29.44
C ASN A 51 17.68 -29.06 -30.03
N LEU A 52 18.31 -30.17 -30.45
CA LEU A 52 17.62 -31.34 -31.01
C LEU A 52 16.67 -32.01 -30.01
N GLU A 53 17.10 -32.16 -28.75
CA GLU A 53 16.31 -32.81 -27.71
C GLU A 53 15.12 -31.95 -27.26
N HIS A 54 15.28 -30.63 -27.22
CA HIS A 54 14.32 -29.71 -26.61
C HIS A 54 13.55 -28.83 -27.61
N GLY A 55 13.80 -28.97 -28.92
CA GLY A 55 13.17 -28.17 -29.96
C GLY A 55 13.50 -26.66 -29.86
N THR A 56 14.70 -26.33 -29.38
CA THR A 56 15.19 -24.95 -29.24
C THR A 56 16.09 -24.57 -30.42
N ASN A 57 16.39 -23.27 -30.58
CA ASN A 57 17.31 -22.77 -31.61
C ASN A 57 18.34 -21.81 -31.00
N TYR A 58 19.20 -22.34 -30.11
CA TYR A 58 20.31 -21.60 -29.53
C TYR A 58 21.50 -21.61 -30.48
N GLU A 59 21.88 -20.43 -30.95
CA GLU A 59 22.97 -20.22 -31.91
C GLU A 59 24.16 -19.63 -31.16
N ILE A 60 25.25 -20.39 -31.03
CA ILE A 60 26.50 -19.89 -30.43
C ILE A 60 27.52 -19.55 -31.51
N THR A 61 28.07 -18.34 -31.45
CA THR A 61 29.17 -17.88 -32.30
C THR A 61 30.39 -17.62 -31.43
N GLU A 62 31.51 -18.30 -31.70
CA GLU A 62 32.79 -17.92 -31.11
C GLU A 62 33.45 -16.79 -31.94
N PHE A 63 34.13 -15.85 -31.28
CA PHE A 63 34.79 -14.75 -31.95
C PHE A 63 36.04 -14.28 -31.19
N ALA A 64 37.16 -14.17 -31.91
CA ALA A 64 38.40 -13.66 -31.36
C ALA A 64 38.29 -12.16 -31.04
N TYR A 65 38.23 -11.80 -29.75
CA TYR A 65 37.97 -10.42 -29.31
C TYR A 65 38.62 -10.07 -27.95
N PRO A 66 39.18 -8.86 -27.79
CA PRO A 66 39.50 -7.91 -28.86
C PRO A 66 40.70 -8.41 -29.69
N ASN A 67 40.74 -8.13 -30.99
CA ASN A 67 41.78 -8.64 -31.88
C ASN A 67 42.35 -7.54 -32.79
N TRP A 68 43.37 -7.86 -33.58
CA TRP A 68 44.08 -6.93 -34.47
C TRP A 68 43.10 -5.97 -35.18
N PRO A 69 43.31 -4.65 -35.10
CA PRO A 69 44.55 -3.96 -34.70
C PRO A 69 44.76 -3.75 -33.19
N TYR A 70 43.93 -4.33 -32.32
CA TYR A 70 44.07 -4.22 -30.88
C TYR A 70 45.12 -5.22 -30.31
N PRO A 71 45.85 -4.88 -29.23
CA PRO A 71 46.77 -5.81 -28.56
C PRO A 71 46.11 -7.08 -28.03
N TRP A 72 46.84 -8.21 -28.04
CA TRP A 72 46.35 -9.55 -27.67
C TRP A 72 46.31 -9.83 -26.16
N ASP A 73 46.42 -8.77 -25.36
CA ASP A 73 46.56 -8.84 -23.91
C ASP A 73 45.32 -9.42 -23.21
N ASN A 74 44.13 -8.95 -23.60
CA ASN A 74 42.82 -9.47 -23.20
C ASN A 74 42.68 -9.70 -21.68
N TYR A 75 42.71 -8.63 -20.90
CA TYR A 75 42.44 -8.64 -19.47
C TYR A 75 41.49 -7.48 -19.10
N PRO A 76 41.12 -7.26 -17.83
CA PRO A 76 40.02 -6.35 -17.46
C PRO A 76 40.14 -4.93 -18.02
N TYR A 77 41.36 -4.38 -18.09
CA TYR A 77 41.65 -3.09 -18.70
C TYR A 77 41.17 -3.00 -20.15
N ASP A 78 41.32 -4.06 -20.95
CA ASP A 78 41.03 -4.00 -22.38
C ASP A 78 39.54 -3.86 -22.66
N TYR A 79 38.71 -4.60 -21.94
CA TYR A 79 37.27 -4.49 -22.02
C TYR A 79 36.78 -3.14 -21.47
N TRP A 80 37.35 -2.68 -20.36
CA TRP A 80 37.07 -1.35 -19.85
C TRP A 80 37.43 -0.26 -20.87
N ASN A 81 38.62 -0.34 -21.46
CA ASN A 81 39.11 0.64 -22.43
C ASN A 81 38.20 0.67 -23.67
N LEU A 82 37.85 -0.49 -24.22
CA LEU A 82 37.00 -0.58 -25.40
C LEU A 82 35.56 -0.17 -25.11
N TRP A 83 34.93 -0.70 -24.07
CA TRP A 83 33.49 -0.57 -23.85
C TRP A 83 33.10 0.59 -22.96
N VAL A 84 33.89 0.91 -21.93
CA VAL A 84 33.58 1.97 -20.97
C VAL A 84 34.25 3.29 -21.37
N SER A 85 35.54 3.26 -21.72
CA SER A 85 36.27 4.47 -22.14
C SER A 85 36.00 4.88 -23.59
N ASN A 86 35.18 4.09 -24.30
CA ASN A 86 34.73 4.33 -25.67
C ASN A 86 35.86 4.29 -26.72
N ALA A 87 36.90 3.46 -26.49
CA ALA A 87 37.97 3.21 -27.45
C ALA A 87 37.60 2.19 -28.55
N CYS A 88 36.38 1.66 -28.53
CA CYS A 88 35.85 0.75 -29.54
C CYS A 88 35.59 1.44 -30.89
N ASP A 89 35.44 0.64 -31.95
CA ASP A 89 35.13 1.10 -33.32
C ASP A 89 34.06 0.19 -33.94
N THR A 90 32.86 0.72 -34.16
CA THR A 90 31.74 -0.07 -34.71
C THR A 90 31.91 -0.49 -36.17
N THR A 91 32.88 0.08 -36.89
CA THR A 91 33.21 -0.33 -38.26
C THR A 91 34.15 -1.53 -38.30
N LYS A 92 34.71 -1.94 -37.16
CA LYS A 92 35.68 -3.05 -37.05
C LYS A 92 35.19 -4.09 -36.05
N ALA A 93 34.85 -5.28 -36.56
CA ALA A 93 34.35 -6.38 -35.73
C ALA A 93 35.26 -6.73 -34.54
N ASN A 94 36.59 -6.69 -34.75
CA ASN A 94 37.60 -7.06 -33.75
C ASN A 94 37.72 -6.11 -32.55
N VAL A 95 37.08 -4.94 -32.58
CA VAL A 95 37.07 -3.91 -31.51
C VAL A 95 35.68 -3.26 -31.37
N GLN A 96 34.63 -3.98 -31.74
CA GLN A 96 33.26 -3.52 -31.75
C GLN A 96 32.75 -3.09 -30.35
N CYS A 97 31.99 -2.00 -30.32
CA CYS A 97 31.38 -1.48 -29.10
C CYS A 97 30.31 -2.43 -28.52
N LEU A 98 30.19 -2.46 -27.19
CA LEU A 98 29.27 -3.36 -26.48
C LEU A 98 27.82 -3.20 -26.94
N TYR A 99 27.32 -1.97 -27.10
CA TYR A 99 25.93 -1.74 -27.55
C TYR A 99 25.63 -2.38 -28.91
N LYS A 100 26.64 -2.51 -29.80
CA LYS A 100 26.45 -3.13 -31.11
C LYS A 100 26.40 -4.66 -31.00
N LEU A 101 27.19 -5.23 -30.09
CA LEU A 101 27.10 -6.64 -29.71
C LEU A 101 25.72 -6.95 -29.10
N CYS A 102 25.27 -6.14 -28.13
CA CYS A 102 23.95 -6.27 -27.50
C CYS A 102 22.78 -6.10 -28.47
N SER A 103 22.95 -5.35 -29.57
CA SER A 103 21.93 -5.27 -30.62
C SER A 103 21.85 -6.51 -31.52
N SER A 104 22.86 -7.38 -31.48
CA SER A 104 23.00 -8.52 -32.39
C SER A 104 22.89 -9.87 -31.68
N TYR A 105 23.11 -9.91 -30.36
CA TYR A 105 23.18 -11.11 -29.55
C TYR A 105 22.40 -10.94 -28.25
N ASP A 106 21.68 -11.98 -27.84
CA ASP A 106 20.94 -12.03 -26.59
C ASP A 106 21.86 -12.31 -25.39
N VAL A 107 22.90 -13.12 -25.59
CA VAL A 107 23.90 -13.45 -24.56
C VAL A 107 25.30 -13.08 -25.04
N ILE A 108 26.02 -12.30 -24.23
CA ILE A 108 27.40 -11.89 -24.49
C ILE A 108 28.29 -12.55 -23.44
N ILE A 109 29.21 -13.39 -23.89
CA ILE A 109 30.17 -14.06 -23.03
C ILE A 109 31.54 -13.44 -23.27
N PHE A 110 32.25 -13.06 -22.22
CA PHE A 110 33.64 -12.64 -22.35
C PHE A 110 34.52 -13.20 -21.23
N LYS A 111 35.80 -13.35 -21.54
CA LYS A 111 36.80 -13.94 -20.66
C LYS A 111 38.10 -13.17 -20.73
N HIS A 112 38.99 -13.43 -19.76
CA HIS A 112 40.35 -12.88 -19.74
C HIS A 112 41.40 -13.95 -20.07
N CYS A 113 42.50 -13.54 -20.70
CA CYS A 113 43.66 -14.38 -21.03
C CYS A 113 44.65 -14.48 -19.84
N TYR A 114 45.61 -15.38 -19.97
CA TYR A 114 46.65 -15.67 -18.96
C TYR A 114 47.37 -14.46 -18.36
N PRO A 115 47.80 -13.42 -19.14
CA PRO A 115 48.45 -12.27 -18.52
C PRO A 115 47.55 -11.60 -17.47
N GLY A 116 46.22 -11.79 -17.54
CA GLY A 116 45.26 -11.32 -16.54
C GLY A 116 45.58 -11.76 -15.10
N SER A 117 46.03 -13.00 -14.92
CA SER A 117 46.40 -13.58 -13.61
C SER A 117 47.85 -13.28 -13.18
N ALA A 118 48.57 -12.43 -13.90
CA ALA A 118 49.90 -11.99 -13.49
C ALA A 118 49.84 -10.79 -12.52
N ILE A 119 48.96 -10.85 -11.51
CA ILE A 119 48.62 -9.70 -10.65
C ILE A 119 49.80 -9.26 -9.78
N LEU A 120 50.14 -7.98 -9.90
CA LEU A 120 51.19 -7.26 -9.18
C LEU A 120 50.66 -6.69 -7.86
N GLU A 121 51.57 -6.14 -7.05
CA GLU A 121 51.20 -5.39 -5.84
C GLU A 121 50.47 -4.10 -6.21
N ASP A 122 49.58 -3.65 -5.34
CA ASP A 122 48.83 -2.41 -5.55
C ASP A 122 49.76 -1.18 -5.52
N GLU A 123 49.44 -0.21 -6.37
CA GLU A 123 50.06 1.12 -6.36
C GLU A 123 49.43 1.98 -5.24
N GLU A 124 50.13 3.04 -4.79
CA GLU A 124 49.62 3.92 -3.73
C GLU A 124 48.24 4.54 -4.06
N ILE A 125 47.99 4.80 -5.34
CA ILE A 125 46.75 5.39 -5.83
C ILE A 125 46.21 4.51 -6.97
N PRO A 126 45.08 3.81 -6.76
CA PRO A 126 44.42 3.05 -7.82
C PRO A 126 43.96 3.95 -8.97
N ASN A 127 44.12 3.48 -10.20
CA ASN A 127 43.74 4.20 -11.42
C ASN A 127 43.04 3.25 -12.40
N ILE A 128 41.76 3.52 -12.66
CA ILE A 128 40.94 2.72 -13.59
C ILE A 128 41.51 2.69 -15.02
N ALA A 129 42.18 3.76 -15.44
CA ALA A 129 42.80 3.88 -16.76
C ALA A 129 44.23 3.30 -16.82
N SER A 130 44.71 2.70 -15.73
CA SER A 130 46.00 2.01 -15.71
C SER A 130 45.86 0.61 -16.30
N ASN A 131 46.76 0.28 -17.21
CA ASN A 131 46.90 -1.09 -17.74
C ASN A 131 47.75 -1.98 -16.81
N VAL A 132 48.22 -1.45 -15.67
CA VAL A 132 48.95 -2.19 -14.64
C VAL A 132 47.99 -3.12 -13.90
N LYS A 133 48.36 -4.39 -13.80
CA LYS A 133 47.53 -5.48 -13.31
C LYS A 133 47.59 -5.58 -11.80
N THR A 134 46.84 -4.73 -11.11
CA THR A 134 46.72 -4.73 -9.65
C THR A 134 45.29 -5.08 -9.25
N ILE A 135 45.08 -5.56 -8.02
CA ILE A 135 43.72 -5.86 -7.54
C ILE A 135 42.90 -4.57 -7.54
N ALA A 136 43.49 -3.46 -7.09
CA ALA A 136 42.78 -2.20 -6.99
C ALA A 136 42.35 -1.65 -8.36
N ASN A 137 43.21 -1.71 -9.39
CA ASN A 137 42.86 -1.27 -10.75
C ASN A 137 41.80 -2.17 -11.37
N TYR A 138 41.92 -3.49 -11.22
CA TYR A 138 40.93 -4.43 -11.73
C TYR A 138 39.56 -4.25 -11.09
N LYS A 139 39.48 -4.05 -9.76
CA LYS A 139 38.20 -3.80 -9.08
C LYS A 139 37.51 -2.56 -9.65
N LEU A 140 38.25 -1.48 -9.93
CA LEU A 140 37.68 -0.28 -10.57
C LEU A 140 37.14 -0.58 -11.98
N GLN A 141 37.88 -1.35 -12.77
CA GLN A 141 37.49 -1.72 -14.14
C GLN A 141 36.26 -2.64 -14.15
N TYR A 142 36.21 -3.65 -13.28
CA TYR A 142 35.06 -4.55 -13.13
C TYR A 142 33.81 -3.82 -12.65
N ARG A 143 33.92 -2.90 -11.69
CA ARG A 143 32.79 -2.05 -11.27
C ARG A 143 32.21 -1.27 -12.43
N ALA A 144 33.06 -0.62 -13.23
CA ALA A 144 32.60 0.15 -14.37
C ALA A 144 31.99 -0.74 -15.48
N LEU A 145 32.52 -1.96 -15.69
CA LEU A 145 31.93 -2.94 -16.60
C LEU A 145 30.57 -3.43 -16.12
N ARG A 146 30.42 -3.72 -14.81
CA ARG A 146 29.14 -4.07 -14.17
C ARG A 146 28.09 -2.99 -14.41
N ASP A 147 28.43 -1.75 -14.07
CA ASP A 147 27.54 -0.60 -14.21
C ASP A 147 27.17 -0.37 -15.69
N LEU A 148 28.08 -0.65 -16.64
CA LEU A 148 27.78 -0.59 -18.07
C LEU A 148 26.80 -1.70 -18.50
N MET A 149 27.04 -2.95 -18.07
CA MET A 149 26.21 -4.11 -18.40
C MET A 149 24.78 -3.97 -17.87
N ASP A 150 24.58 -3.33 -16.70
CA ASP A 150 23.25 -3.04 -16.16
C ASP A 150 22.38 -2.17 -17.08
N ASN A 151 22.98 -1.40 -17.99
CA ASN A 151 22.23 -0.59 -18.97
C ASN A 151 21.63 -1.43 -20.12
N PHE A 152 21.88 -2.73 -20.15
CA PHE A 152 21.36 -3.67 -21.16
C PHE A 152 20.53 -4.77 -20.49
N PRO A 153 19.38 -4.45 -19.87
CA PRO A 153 18.60 -5.38 -19.06
C PRO A 153 17.97 -6.55 -19.86
N ASN A 154 17.89 -6.41 -21.19
CA ASN A 154 17.36 -7.45 -22.08
C ASN A 154 18.46 -8.40 -22.59
N ASN A 155 19.73 -8.09 -22.35
CA ASN A 155 20.86 -8.94 -22.71
C ASN A 155 21.40 -9.62 -21.47
N LYS A 156 21.90 -10.84 -21.60
CA LYS A 156 22.62 -11.54 -20.52
C LYS A 156 24.11 -11.49 -20.76
N PHE A 157 24.88 -11.37 -19.68
CA PHE A 157 26.33 -11.33 -19.72
C PHE A 157 26.89 -12.51 -18.92
N ILE A 158 27.71 -13.34 -19.56
CA ILE A 158 28.48 -14.37 -18.86
C ILE A 158 29.93 -13.89 -18.76
N VAL A 159 30.42 -13.74 -17.54
CA VAL A 159 31.78 -13.29 -17.26
C VAL A 159 32.58 -14.46 -16.70
N TRP A 160 33.68 -14.80 -17.35
CA TRP A 160 34.60 -15.78 -16.78
C TRP A 160 35.42 -15.17 -15.65
N THR A 161 35.66 -15.94 -14.60
CA THR A 161 36.77 -15.66 -13.68
C THR A 161 38.11 -15.82 -14.41
N LEU A 162 39.20 -15.34 -13.79
CA LEU A 162 40.51 -15.35 -14.43
C LEU A 162 40.99 -16.78 -14.73
N ALA A 163 41.73 -16.95 -15.83
CA ALA A 163 42.42 -18.21 -16.12
C ALA A 163 43.73 -18.30 -15.31
N PRO A 164 43.98 -19.36 -14.52
CA PRO A 164 45.19 -19.47 -13.72
C PRO A 164 46.44 -19.63 -14.61
N LEU A 165 47.56 -19.09 -14.16
CA LEU A 165 48.85 -19.24 -14.82
C LEU A 165 49.43 -20.63 -14.60
N HIS A 166 50.21 -21.12 -15.57
CA HIS A 166 51.06 -22.30 -15.40
C HIS A 166 51.96 -22.13 -14.17
N ARG A 167 52.27 -23.22 -13.46
CA ARG A 167 53.11 -23.16 -12.26
C ARG A 167 54.49 -22.57 -12.55
N LEU A 168 55.06 -22.78 -13.74
CA LEU A 168 56.36 -22.20 -14.12
C LEU A 168 56.29 -20.72 -14.53
N SER A 169 55.08 -20.19 -14.76
CA SER A 169 54.83 -18.80 -15.17
C SER A 169 54.34 -17.91 -14.03
N THR A 170 54.15 -18.47 -12.83
CA THR A 170 53.70 -17.75 -11.63
C THR A 170 54.59 -17.99 -10.41
N ASN A 171 54.32 -17.25 -9.34
CA ASN A 171 54.92 -17.40 -8.02
C ASN A 171 53.81 -17.32 -6.95
N PRO A 172 54.08 -17.74 -5.70
CA PRO A 172 53.06 -17.77 -4.65
C PRO A 172 52.33 -16.43 -4.44
N GLN A 173 53.06 -15.30 -4.50
CA GLN A 173 52.48 -13.97 -4.29
C GLN A 173 51.52 -13.57 -5.42
N LYS A 174 51.88 -13.83 -6.69
CA LYS A 174 51.02 -13.56 -7.85
C LYS A 174 49.80 -14.48 -7.88
N GLY A 175 50.00 -15.77 -7.59
CA GLY A 175 48.92 -16.75 -7.50
C GLY A 175 47.92 -16.35 -6.40
N GLU A 176 48.40 -15.99 -5.22
CA GLU A 176 47.57 -15.53 -4.11
C GLU A 176 46.76 -14.27 -4.44
N ARG A 177 47.36 -13.26 -5.06
CA ARG A 177 46.61 -12.06 -5.50
C ARG A 177 45.55 -12.39 -6.55
N SER A 178 45.84 -13.34 -7.44
CA SER A 178 44.86 -13.81 -8.43
C SER A 178 43.69 -14.52 -7.78
N ARG A 179 43.96 -15.40 -6.80
CA ARG A 179 42.92 -16.04 -5.98
C ARG A 179 42.07 -14.99 -5.25
N GLN A 180 42.70 -14.04 -4.57
CA GLN A 180 41.99 -12.95 -3.85
C GLN A 180 41.10 -12.13 -4.79
N PHE A 181 41.56 -11.84 -6.00
CA PHE A 181 40.75 -11.13 -6.98
C PHE A 181 39.56 -11.97 -7.45
N VAL A 182 39.78 -13.25 -7.78
CA VAL A 182 38.70 -14.17 -8.17
C VAL A 182 37.68 -14.33 -7.06
N GLU A 183 38.10 -14.48 -5.82
CA GLU A 183 37.19 -14.58 -4.66
C GLU A 183 36.34 -13.33 -4.48
N TRP A 184 36.90 -12.15 -4.73
CA TRP A 184 36.11 -10.93 -4.74
C TRP A 184 35.11 -10.91 -5.90
N VAL A 185 35.50 -11.34 -7.11
CA VAL A 185 34.60 -11.44 -8.27
C VAL A 185 33.42 -12.37 -7.96
N THR A 186 33.66 -13.52 -7.35
CA THR A 186 32.62 -14.54 -7.13
C THR A 186 31.74 -14.28 -5.90
N ASN A 187 32.26 -13.63 -4.86
CA ASN A 187 31.54 -13.47 -3.59
C ASN A 187 31.01 -12.04 -3.34
N GLU A 188 31.65 -11.01 -3.89
CA GLU A 188 31.42 -9.62 -3.50
C GLU A 188 31.04 -8.69 -4.66
N TRP A 189 31.63 -8.86 -5.84
CA TRP A 189 31.52 -7.87 -6.93
C TRP A 189 30.09 -7.52 -7.35
N LEU A 190 29.19 -8.50 -7.42
CA LEU A 190 27.78 -8.29 -7.77
C LEU A 190 26.88 -7.96 -6.57
N SER A 191 27.42 -7.79 -5.37
CA SER A 191 26.63 -7.47 -4.17
C SER A 191 27.10 -6.23 -3.43
N GLU A 192 28.34 -5.80 -3.65
CA GLU A 192 29.01 -4.71 -2.92
C GLU A 192 28.35 -3.33 -3.08
N ASP A 193 27.53 -3.10 -4.11
CA ASP A 193 26.81 -1.83 -4.32
C ASP A 193 25.35 -1.85 -3.84
N GLY A 194 24.88 -2.99 -3.30
CA GLY A 194 23.52 -3.19 -2.81
C GLY A 194 22.45 -3.30 -3.89
N LYS A 195 22.80 -3.39 -5.17
CA LYS A 195 21.86 -3.58 -6.28
C LYS A 195 21.77 -5.04 -6.71
N GLN A 196 20.68 -5.38 -7.40
CA GLN A 196 20.56 -6.67 -8.07
C GLN A 196 21.01 -6.54 -9.53
N HIS A 197 22.05 -7.26 -9.91
CA HIS A 197 22.57 -7.33 -11.29
C HIS A 197 22.03 -8.57 -12.00
N THR A 198 20.71 -8.59 -12.23
CA THR A 198 19.98 -9.81 -12.68
C THR A 198 20.36 -10.31 -14.08
N ASN A 199 21.15 -9.54 -14.82
CA ASN A 199 21.59 -9.87 -16.16
C ASN A 199 23.08 -10.28 -16.25
N ILE A 200 23.81 -10.36 -15.13
CA ILE A 200 25.22 -10.74 -15.10
C ILE A 200 25.39 -12.10 -14.39
N TYR A 201 26.07 -13.02 -15.05
CA TYR A 201 26.26 -14.41 -14.63
C TYR A 201 27.76 -14.73 -14.63
N LEU A 202 28.24 -15.42 -13.59
CA LEU A 202 29.67 -15.73 -13.43
C LEU A 202 29.93 -17.20 -13.75
N PHE A 203 30.78 -17.46 -14.75
CA PHE A 203 31.32 -18.79 -14.99
C PHE A 203 32.69 -18.89 -14.29
N ASP A 204 32.75 -19.62 -13.19
CA ASP A 204 33.97 -19.73 -12.38
C ASP A 204 35.00 -20.69 -12.99
N PHE A 205 35.63 -20.25 -14.07
CA PHE A 205 36.67 -21.01 -14.76
C PHE A 205 37.88 -21.30 -13.86
N TRP A 206 38.23 -20.37 -12.97
CA TRP A 206 39.29 -20.55 -11.97
C TRP A 206 39.01 -21.75 -11.06
N GLU A 207 37.78 -21.88 -10.54
CA GLU A 207 37.40 -23.02 -9.69
C GLU A 207 37.70 -24.36 -10.36
N TYR A 208 37.37 -24.48 -11.64
CA TYR A 208 37.58 -25.72 -12.37
C TYR A 208 39.05 -25.96 -12.73
N THR A 209 39.85 -24.92 -12.94
CA THR A 209 41.20 -25.05 -13.52
C THR A 209 42.36 -24.85 -12.56
N ALA A 210 42.14 -24.21 -11.40
CA ALA A 210 43.20 -23.88 -10.45
C ALA A 210 43.49 -25.01 -9.45
N GLU A 211 44.73 -25.08 -8.99
CA GLU A 211 45.16 -25.91 -7.87
C GLU A 211 44.78 -25.25 -6.54
N HIS A 212 43.78 -25.85 -5.87
CA HIS A 212 43.24 -25.37 -4.61
C HIS A 212 43.82 -26.09 -3.39
N SER A 213 44.53 -27.20 -3.59
CA SER A 213 45.21 -27.89 -2.50
C SER A 213 46.24 -26.93 -1.88
N THR A 214 46.20 -26.76 -0.57
CA THR A 214 47.20 -25.97 0.16
C THR A 214 48.57 -26.67 0.22
N THR A 215 48.63 -27.96 -0.14
CA THR A 215 49.86 -28.78 -0.14
C THR A 215 49.91 -29.67 -1.39
N PRO A 216 50.06 -29.11 -2.60
CA PRO A 216 50.04 -29.88 -3.83
C PRO A 216 51.37 -30.63 -3.99
N GLU A 217 51.28 -31.91 -4.36
CA GLU A 217 52.43 -32.81 -4.54
C GLU A 217 53.46 -32.25 -5.54
N ASN A 218 52.98 -31.51 -6.55
CA ASN A 218 53.79 -30.97 -7.65
C ASN A 218 54.09 -29.46 -7.55
N GLY A 219 53.84 -28.87 -6.38
CA GLY A 219 54.70 -27.81 -5.85
C GLY A 219 54.26 -26.34 -5.95
N LYS A 220 53.12 -25.98 -6.53
CA LYS A 220 52.56 -24.61 -6.41
C LYS A 220 51.04 -24.60 -6.29
N VAL A 221 50.54 -23.68 -5.47
CA VAL A 221 49.12 -23.41 -5.25
C VAL A 221 48.67 -22.21 -6.09
N ASN A 222 47.37 -22.06 -6.33
CA ASN A 222 46.81 -20.91 -7.05
C ASN A 222 47.39 -20.74 -8.47
N CYS A 223 47.68 -21.86 -9.12
CA CYS A 223 48.15 -21.97 -10.50
C CYS A 223 47.33 -23.03 -11.23
N LEU A 224 47.52 -23.22 -12.53
CA LEU A 224 46.87 -24.27 -13.29
C LEU A 224 47.12 -25.63 -12.61
N LYS A 225 46.07 -26.47 -12.47
CA LYS A 225 46.21 -27.82 -11.91
C LYS A 225 47.28 -28.59 -12.68
N TYR A 226 48.12 -29.33 -11.97
CA TYR A 226 49.21 -30.08 -12.60
C TYR A 226 48.72 -31.01 -13.71
N ILE A 227 47.61 -31.72 -13.49
CA ILE A 227 47.00 -32.63 -14.48
C ILE A 227 46.44 -31.92 -15.72
N TYR A 228 46.30 -30.59 -15.67
CA TYR A 228 45.78 -29.76 -16.77
C TYR A 228 46.89 -29.01 -17.51
N GLU A 229 48.15 -29.13 -17.08
CA GLU A 229 49.30 -28.61 -17.82
C GLU A 229 49.49 -29.40 -19.12
N ARG A 230 49.81 -28.72 -20.23
CA ARG A 230 50.17 -29.38 -21.51
C ARG A 230 51.52 -30.07 -21.45
N ASP A 231 52.46 -29.45 -20.76
CA ASP A 231 53.76 -30.02 -20.45
C ASP A 231 54.30 -29.45 -19.14
N HIS A 232 55.21 -30.17 -18.49
CA HIS A 232 55.73 -29.82 -17.16
C HIS A 232 57.10 -29.11 -17.21
N SER A 233 57.52 -28.69 -18.41
CA SER A 233 58.86 -28.16 -18.68
C SER A 233 58.84 -26.74 -19.24
N SER A 234 57.70 -26.29 -19.75
CA SER A 234 57.49 -24.96 -20.32
C SER A 234 56.52 -24.14 -19.47
N GLY A 235 56.48 -22.83 -19.70
CA GLY A 235 55.58 -21.91 -19.01
C GLY A 235 54.18 -21.83 -19.64
N ASP A 236 53.81 -22.74 -20.54
CA ASP A 236 52.56 -22.63 -21.27
C ASP A 236 51.35 -22.78 -20.34
N SER A 237 50.55 -21.71 -20.25
CA SER A 237 49.37 -21.66 -19.38
C SER A 237 48.10 -22.21 -20.05
N HIS A 238 48.19 -22.69 -21.29
CA HIS A 238 47.07 -23.38 -21.92
C HIS A 238 46.72 -24.69 -21.21
N PRO A 239 45.44 -24.88 -20.81
CA PRO A 239 44.97 -26.18 -20.39
C PRO A 239 45.15 -27.19 -21.52
N ASN A 240 45.46 -28.43 -21.14
CA ASN A 240 45.51 -29.56 -22.06
C ASN A 240 44.10 -30.02 -22.48
N GLN A 241 44.06 -30.92 -23.46
CA GLN A 241 42.81 -31.45 -23.99
C GLN A 241 41.92 -32.10 -22.92
N PHE A 242 42.52 -32.82 -21.97
CA PHE A 242 41.75 -33.44 -20.87
C PHE A 242 41.03 -32.40 -20.01
N ALA A 243 41.67 -31.27 -19.72
CA ALA A 243 41.03 -30.16 -19.03
C ALA A 243 39.86 -29.58 -19.84
N ASN A 244 40.06 -29.39 -21.15
CA ASN A 244 39.04 -28.82 -22.03
C ASN A 244 37.84 -29.77 -22.18
N GLU A 245 38.06 -31.08 -22.35
CA GLU A 245 37.02 -32.12 -22.38
C GLU A 245 36.27 -32.25 -21.05
N THR A 246 36.93 -31.93 -19.93
CA THR A 246 36.29 -31.93 -18.60
C THR A 246 35.40 -30.71 -18.40
N ILE A 247 35.82 -29.53 -18.87
CA ILE A 247 35.21 -28.24 -18.53
C ILE A 247 34.23 -27.78 -19.62
N GLY A 248 34.47 -28.11 -20.89
CA GLY A 248 33.62 -27.74 -22.02
C GLY A 248 32.16 -28.11 -21.80
N PRO A 249 31.85 -29.35 -21.36
CA PRO A 249 30.50 -29.74 -20.97
C PRO A 249 29.85 -28.84 -19.91
N LEU A 250 30.60 -28.48 -18.87
CA LEU A 250 30.12 -27.61 -17.79
C LEU A 250 29.85 -26.19 -18.30
N PHE A 251 30.70 -25.70 -19.18
CA PHE A 251 30.54 -24.39 -19.79
C PHE A 251 29.32 -24.35 -20.72
N ALA A 252 29.13 -25.35 -21.57
CA ALA A 252 27.95 -25.45 -22.42
C ALA A 252 26.65 -25.52 -21.60
N ASP A 253 26.64 -26.33 -20.53
CA ASP A 253 25.50 -26.41 -19.61
C ASP A 253 25.24 -25.07 -18.93
N PHE A 254 26.29 -24.35 -18.52
CA PHE A 254 26.15 -23.03 -17.92
C PHE A 254 25.55 -22.00 -18.90
N ILE A 255 25.92 -22.06 -20.18
CA ILE A 255 25.32 -21.22 -21.22
C ILE A 255 23.83 -21.55 -21.36
N ILE A 256 23.48 -22.83 -21.48
CA ILE A 256 22.10 -23.29 -21.60
C ILE A 256 21.29 -22.83 -20.38
N GLN A 257 21.80 -23.04 -19.17
CA GLN A 257 21.17 -22.60 -17.93
C GLN A 257 21.03 -21.07 -17.89
N THR A 258 22.03 -20.33 -18.36
CA THR A 258 21.93 -18.86 -18.45
C THR A 258 20.83 -18.46 -19.41
N ILE A 259 20.73 -19.06 -20.59
CA ILE A 259 19.67 -18.79 -21.57
C ILE A 259 18.29 -19.11 -20.97
N GLN A 260 18.14 -20.28 -20.34
CA GLN A 260 16.90 -20.73 -19.73
C GLN A 260 16.54 -19.94 -18.47
N SER A 261 17.53 -19.39 -17.77
CA SER A 261 17.27 -18.62 -16.57
C SER A 261 16.37 -17.46 -16.96
N SER A 262 15.23 -17.35 -16.30
CA SER A 262 14.41 -16.16 -16.38
C SER A 262 15.19 -15.04 -15.68
N GLY A 263 16.21 -14.49 -16.35
CA GLY A 263 16.61 -13.10 -16.10
C GLY A 263 15.31 -12.31 -16.04
N ASN A 264 15.18 -11.39 -15.07
CA ASN A 264 13.90 -10.82 -14.66
C ASN A 264 13.33 -9.91 -15.77
N ILE A 265 12.91 -10.49 -16.91
CA ILE A 265 12.35 -9.81 -18.07
C ILE A 265 11.02 -9.26 -17.60
N LYS A 266 10.98 -7.95 -17.45
CA LYS A 266 9.82 -7.23 -17.00
C LYS A 266 8.90 -6.90 -18.19
N ILE A 267 7.61 -6.76 -17.90
CA ILE A 267 6.57 -6.26 -18.78
C ILE A 267 6.96 -4.86 -19.25
N SER A 268 7.13 -4.70 -20.56
CA SER A 268 7.44 -3.44 -21.22
C SER A 268 6.19 -2.64 -21.61
N SER A 269 5.07 -3.33 -21.90
CA SER A 269 3.79 -2.69 -22.20
C SER A 269 2.62 -3.62 -21.88
N ILE A 270 1.46 -3.01 -21.64
CA ILE A 270 0.18 -3.70 -21.50
C ILE A 270 -0.81 -3.02 -22.44
N ASP A 271 -1.63 -3.80 -23.13
CA ASP A 271 -2.82 -3.32 -23.84
C ASP A 271 -4.07 -3.97 -23.21
N ILE A 272 -5.18 -3.24 -23.14
CA ILE A 272 -6.47 -3.78 -22.69
C ILE A 272 -7.34 -4.08 -23.92
N THR A 273 -7.97 -5.26 -23.92
CA THR A 273 -9.00 -5.66 -24.89
C THR A 273 -10.32 -5.97 -24.17
N GLY A 274 -11.45 -5.66 -24.80
CA GLY A 274 -12.80 -5.84 -24.24
C GLY A 274 -13.80 -4.93 -24.93
N ASP A 275 -15.08 -5.03 -24.56
CA ASP A 275 -16.13 -4.13 -25.07
C ASP A 275 -16.15 -2.81 -24.30
N ASP A 276 -16.42 -1.71 -25.00
CA ASP A 276 -16.44 -0.35 -24.42
C ASP A 276 -17.77 0.02 -23.75
N ASN A 277 -18.73 -0.90 -23.63
CA ASN A 277 -20.07 -0.59 -23.11
C ASN A 277 -20.75 -1.73 -22.35
N ILE A 278 -21.57 -1.35 -21.36
CA ILE A 278 -22.54 -2.21 -20.68
C ILE A 278 -23.92 -1.55 -20.78
N ASN A 279 -24.84 -2.17 -21.55
CA ASN A 279 -26.15 -1.58 -21.89
C ASN A 279 -27.34 -2.43 -21.43
N THR A 280 -27.07 -3.46 -20.63
CA THR A 280 -28.06 -4.38 -20.06
C THR A 280 -28.07 -4.18 -18.55
N ASP A 281 -29.26 -4.12 -17.95
CA ASP A 281 -29.41 -4.02 -16.50
C ASP A 281 -28.67 -5.17 -15.79
N ASN A 282 -27.86 -4.84 -14.79
CA ASN A 282 -26.96 -5.77 -14.09
C ASN A 282 -25.96 -6.51 -15.01
N GLY A 283 -25.68 -5.95 -16.19
CA GLY A 283 -24.74 -6.51 -17.15
C GLY A 283 -23.28 -6.41 -16.73
N SER A 284 -22.42 -7.11 -17.47
CA SER A 284 -20.97 -7.10 -17.25
C SER A 284 -20.18 -7.24 -18.55
N VAL A 285 -18.91 -6.84 -18.50
CA VAL A 285 -17.92 -6.94 -19.57
C VAL A 285 -16.64 -7.56 -19.01
N GLN A 286 -16.03 -8.48 -19.76
CA GLN A 286 -14.75 -9.08 -19.41
C GLN A 286 -13.63 -8.39 -20.18
N LEU A 287 -12.71 -7.75 -19.46
CA LEU A 287 -11.49 -7.18 -20.02
C LEU A 287 -10.36 -8.22 -19.99
N ALA A 288 -9.44 -8.15 -20.95
CA ALA A 288 -8.22 -8.95 -20.98
C ALA A 288 -6.98 -8.07 -21.19
N ALA A 289 -5.90 -8.39 -20.47
CA ALA A 289 -4.62 -7.71 -20.60
C ALA A 289 -3.71 -8.48 -21.57
N GLN A 290 -3.29 -7.82 -22.64
CA GLN A 290 -2.26 -8.31 -23.54
C GLN A 290 -0.91 -7.77 -23.08
N ILE A 291 0.05 -8.65 -22.80
CA ILE A 291 1.31 -8.33 -22.12
C ILE A 291 2.48 -8.51 -23.08
N LEU A 292 3.34 -7.50 -23.20
CA LEU A 292 4.58 -7.59 -23.98
C LEU A 292 5.82 -7.25 -23.14
N PRO A 293 6.95 -7.94 -23.32
CA PRO A 293 7.10 -9.06 -24.23
C PRO A 293 6.41 -10.34 -23.70
N ASP A 294 6.07 -11.26 -24.60
CA ASP A 294 5.40 -12.52 -24.26
C ASP A 294 6.24 -13.45 -23.36
N ASN A 295 7.53 -13.19 -23.22
CA ASN A 295 8.43 -13.93 -22.32
C ASN A 295 8.71 -13.20 -20.99
N ALA A 296 7.90 -12.20 -20.62
CA ALA A 296 7.99 -11.57 -19.31
C ALA A 296 7.88 -12.63 -18.18
N ALA A 297 8.80 -12.55 -17.21
CA ALA A 297 8.96 -13.55 -16.16
C ALA A 297 7.77 -13.58 -15.19
N ASN A 298 7.17 -12.43 -14.90
CA ASN A 298 5.96 -12.30 -14.11
C ASN A 298 4.89 -11.55 -14.93
N LYS A 299 3.86 -12.26 -15.35
CA LYS A 299 2.71 -11.72 -16.12
C LYS A 299 1.53 -11.32 -15.24
N SER A 300 1.70 -11.31 -13.94
CA SER A 300 0.61 -10.97 -13.01
C SER A 300 0.26 -9.50 -13.13
N VAL A 301 -1.03 -9.20 -13.11
CA VAL A 301 -1.56 -7.84 -13.18
C VAL A 301 -2.63 -7.64 -12.11
N THR A 302 -2.87 -6.38 -11.76
CA THR A 302 -3.98 -5.97 -10.89
C THR A 302 -4.89 -5.01 -11.63
N TRP A 303 -6.19 -5.21 -11.47
CA TRP A 303 -7.25 -4.38 -12.02
C TRP A 303 -7.81 -3.45 -10.94
N GLU A 304 -8.08 -2.20 -11.30
CA GLU A 304 -8.77 -1.24 -10.45
C GLU A 304 -9.63 -0.29 -11.29
N ILE A 305 -10.70 0.25 -10.71
CA ILE A 305 -11.42 1.40 -11.31
C ILE A 305 -10.74 2.66 -10.79
N THR A 306 -10.21 3.50 -11.69
CA THR A 306 -9.58 4.78 -11.35
C THR A 306 -10.59 5.93 -11.30
N SER A 307 -11.67 5.85 -12.08
CA SER A 307 -12.77 6.82 -12.11
C SER A 307 -14.12 6.13 -12.27
N GLY A 308 -15.18 6.63 -11.61
CA GLY A 308 -16.53 6.08 -11.74
C GLY A 308 -16.84 4.86 -10.86
N LYS A 309 -16.17 4.71 -9.70
CA LYS A 309 -16.39 3.56 -8.77
C LYS A 309 -17.84 3.39 -8.27
N SER A 310 -18.67 4.42 -8.33
CA SER A 310 -20.11 4.31 -8.00
C SER A 310 -20.94 3.65 -9.11
N PHE A 311 -20.42 3.60 -10.34
CA PHE A 311 -21.13 3.10 -11.51
C PHE A 311 -20.81 1.63 -11.84
N ALA A 312 -19.67 1.11 -11.35
CA ALA A 312 -19.27 -0.28 -11.57
C ALA A 312 -18.35 -0.83 -10.48
N SER A 313 -18.19 -2.15 -10.50
CA SER A 313 -17.14 -2.87 -9.79
C SER A 313 -16.24 -3.62 -10.78
N VAL A 314 -15.00 -3.91 -10.41
CA VAL A 314 -14.08 -4.73 -11.22
C VAL A 314 -13.49 -5.85 -10.36
N SER A 315 -13.47 -7.07 -10.90
CA SER A 315 -12.88 -8.24 -10.23
C SER A 315 -11.36 -8.31 -10.42
N SER A 316 -10.69 -9.21 -9.68
CA SER A 316 -9.26 -9.51 -9.88
C SER A 316 -8.92 -10.10 -11.25
N THR A 317 -9.92 -10.61 -11.98
CA THR A 317 -9.75 -11.15 -13.33
C THR A 317 -10.13 -10.16 -14.43
N GLY A 318 -10.48 -8.91 -14.10
CA GLY A 318 -10.89 -7.89 -15.07
C GLY A 318 -12.36 -7.98 -15.50
N LEU A 319 -13.23 -8.67 -14.74
CA LEU A 319 -14.67 -8.66 -14.97
C LEU A 319 -15.26 -7.37 -14.39
N VAL A 320 -15.82 -6.51 -15.24
CA VAL A 320 -16.45 -5.25 -14.87
C VAL A 320 -17.96 -5.44 -14.84
N THR A 321 -18.59 -5.19 -13.68
CA THR A 321 -20.05 -5.35 -13.50
C THR A 321 -20.68 -3.99 -13.19
N ALA A 322 -21.76 -3.66 -13.91
CA ALA A 322 -22.48 -2.41 -13.74
C ALA A 322 -23.23 -2.33 -12.39
N LEU A 323 -23.30 -1.11 -11.84
CA LEU A 323 -24.02 -0.75 -10.63
C LEU A 323 -25.00 0.40 -10.89
N ASP A 324 -24.59 1.39 -11.70
CA ASP A 324 -25.40 2.56 -12.06
C ASP A 324 -24.92 3.11 -13.42
N ASN A 325 -25.71 3.98 -14.05
CA ASN A 325 -25.40 4.60 -15.33
C ASN A 325 -24.26 5.62 -15.19
N GLY A 326 -23.33 5.63 -16.14
CA GLY A 326 -22.20 6.55 -16.10
C GLY A 326 -21.03 6.08 -16.95
N GLU A 327 -19.88 6.71 -16.73
CA GLU A 327 -18.62 6.35 -17.40
C GLU A 327 -17.62 5.88 -16.35
N VAL A 328 -16.95 4.75 -16.61
CA VAL A 328 -15.93 4.19 -15.72
C VAL A 328 -14.61 4.06 -16.45
N GLU A 329 -13.53 4.43 -15.78
CA GLU A 329 -12.16 4.20 -16.25
C GLU A 329 -11.56 3.05 -15.45
N VAL A 330 -11.19 1.98 -16.14
CA VAL A 330 -10.55 0.80 -15.58
C VAL A 330 -9.07 0.84 -15.93
N LYS A 331 -8.22 0.55 -14.95
CA LYS A 331 -6.77 0.48 -15.08
C LYS A 331 -6.27 -0.91 -14.76
N VAL A 332 -5.31 -1.40 -15.56
CA VAL A 332 -4.54 -2.60 -15.30
C VAL A 332 -3.09 -2.24 -15.04
N THR A 333 -2.47 -2.81 -14.00
CA THR A 333 -1.07 -2.51 -13.61
C THR A 333 -0.26 -3.80 -13.45
N ALA A 334 0.95 -3.84 -13.98
CA ALA A 334 1.89 -4.94 -13.83
C ALA A 334 2.39 -5.10 -12.37
N GLN A 335 2.55 -6.36 -11.93
CA GLN A 335 3.01 -6.71 -10.57
C GLN A 335 4.48 -7.17 -10.51
N ASP A 336 5.23 -7.01 -11.60
CA ASP A 336 6.63 -7.40 -11.74
C ASP A 336 7.62 -6.26 -11.41
N GLY A 337 7.10 -5.11 -10.96
CA GLY A 337 7.89 -3.92 -10.67
C GLY A 337 8.43 -3.21 -11.92
N SER A 338 7.84 -3.42 -13.09
CA SER A 338 8.08 -2.61 -14.30
C SER A 338 7.51 -1.19 -14.19
N GLY A 339 6.39 -1.05 -13.47
CA GLY A 339 5.57 0.17 -13.50
C GLY A 339 4.66 0.29 -14.73
N SER A 340 4.62 -0.73 -15.60
CA SER A 340 3.77 -0.74 -16.80
C SER A 340 2.28 -0.81 -16.45
N PHE A 341 1.45 -0.02 -17.12
CA PHE A 341 0.00 0.02 -16.94
C PHE A 341 -0.72 0.40 -18.23
N ALA A 342 -2.03 0.16 -18.29
CA ALA A 342 -2.94 0.65 -19.33
C ALA A 342 -4.30 1.02 -18.73
N THR A 343 -5.05 1.86 -19.44
CA THR A 343 -6.42 2.27 -19.05
C THR A 343 -7.42 2.00 -20.17
N HIS A 344 -8.69 1.84 -19.79
CA HIS A 344 -9.80 1.56 -20.69
C HIS A 344 -11.09 2.19 -20.15
N ILE A 345 -11.87 2.83 -21.03
CA ILE A 345 -13.10 3.54 -20.64
C ILE A 345 -14.32 2.72 -21.07
N ILE A 346 -15.27 2.54 -20.16
CA ILE A 346 -16.53 1.83 -20.42
C ILE A 346 -17.71 2.78 -20.14
N THR A 347 -18.64 2.86 -21.10
CA THR A 347 -19.91 3.58 -20.92
C THR A 347 -21.02 2.63 -20.47
N ILE A 348 -21.69 2.97 -19.36
CA ILE A 348 -22.74 2.16 -18.73
C ILE A 348 -24.09 2.85 -18.88
N SER A 349 -25.08 2.11 -19.38
CA SER A 349 -26.44 2.60 -19.62
C SER A 349 -27.50 1.54 -19.29
N ASN A 350 -28.76 1.97 -19.19
CA ASN A 350 -29.93 1.14 -18.92
C ASN A 350 -29.90 0.36 -17.58
N GLN A 351 -29.21 0.88 -16.57
CA GLN A 351 -29.28 0.34 -15.21
C GLN A 351 -30.53 0.84 -14.49
N ILE A 352 -31.18 -0.05 -13.74
CA ILE A 352 -32.38 0.21 -12.95
C ILE A 352 -32.02 0.06 -11.46
N ILE A 353 -32.17 1.15 -10.72
CA ILE A 353 -32.04 1.18 -9.26
C ILE A 353 -33.45 1.13 -8.68
N PRO A 354 -33.88 0.00 -8.07
CA PRO A 354 -35.21 -0.13 -7.51
C PRO A 354 -35.37 0.74 -6.26
N VAL A 355 -36.60 1.15 -5.97
CA VAL A 355 -36.98 1.68 -4.66
C VAL A 355 -36.92 0.54 -3.65
N GLU A 356 -36.29 0.78 -2.50
CA GLU A 356 -36.19 -0.17 -1.39
C GLU A 356 -37.16 0.18 -0.26
N SER A 357 -37.30 1.47 0.05
CA SER A 357 -38.26 1.95 1.04
C SER A 357 -38.75 3.37 0.75
N ILE A 358 -39.87 3.72 1.36
CA ILE A 358 -40.38 5.09 1.40
C ILE A 358 -40.58 5.44 2.87
N GLN A 359 -40.26 6.68 3.24
CA GLN A 359 -40.45 7.19 4.58
C GLN A 359 -41.27 8.48 4.52
N ILE A 360 -42.40 8.53 5.22
CA ILE A 360 -43.12 9.79 5.45
C ILE A 360 -42.31 10.60 6.47
N LEU A 361 -42.06 11.86 6.15
CA LEU A 361 -41.35 12.78 7.01
C LEU A 361 -42.34 13.47 7.97
N GLY A 362 -41.96 13.56 9.25
CA GLY A 362 -42.77 14.19 10.29
C GLY A 362 -43.18 13.22 11.40
N ASN A 363 -44.02 13.71 12.30
CA ASN A 363 -44.41 13.00 13.52
C ASN A 363 -45.51 11.98 13.22
N ASN A 364 -45.49 10.82 13.88
CA ASN A 364 -46.54 9.81 13.74
C ASN A 364 -47.07 9.41 15.11
N PRO A 365 -48.30 9.83 15.50
CA PRO A 365 -49.28 10.58 14.72
C PRO A 365 -48.94 12.08 14.56
N ILE A 366 -49.51 12.72 13.53
CA ILE A 366 -49.58 14.18 13.40
C ILE A 366 -50.83 14.67 14.14
N HIS A 367 -50.68 15.65 15.02
CA HIS A 367 -51.81 16.35 15.65
C HIS A 367 -52.06 17.65 14.89
N SER A 368 -53.30 17.89 14.45
CA SER A 368 -53.64 19.08 13.67
C SER A 368 -55.04 19.59 13.93
N GLY A 369 -55.26 20.88 13.68
CA GLY A 369 -56.59 21.47 13.60
C GLY A 369 -57.32 21.09 12.32
N ILE A 370 -58.58 21.52 12.18
CA ILE A 370 -59.30 21.43 10.91
C ILE A 370 -58.62 22.35 9.88
N GLY A 371 -58.29 21.82 8.70
CA GLY A 371 -57.64 22.58 7.64
C GLY A 371 -56.63 21.76 6.86
N ASN A 372 -55.55 22.41 6.41
CA ASN A 372 -54.54 21.80 5.54
C ASN A 372 -53.26 21.45 6.28
N VAL A 373 -52.70 20.28 6.00
CA VAL A 373 -51.37 19.83 6.42
C VAL A 373 -50.61 19.36 5.19
N GLN A 374 -49.38 19.82 4.99
CA GLN A 374 -48.53 19.34 3.91
C GLN A 374 -47.70 18.15 4.39
N LEU A 375 -47.87 17.00 3.75
CA LEU A 375 -47.07 15.80 3.99
C LEU A 375 -45.91 15.76 3.01
N SER A 376 -44.78 15.19 3.44
CA SER A 376 -43.62 14.93 2.59
C SER A 376 -43.16 13.50 2.79
N ALA A 377 -42.57 12.90 1.76
CA ALA A 377 -41.99 11.57 1.85
C ALA A 377 -40.66 11.51 1.12
N GLN A 378 -39.77 10.64 1.60
CA GLN A 378 -38.47 10.37 1.01
C GLN A 378 -38.46 8.96 0.42
N VAL A 379 -37.99 8.85 -0.83
CA VAL A 379 -37.73 7.58 -1.52
C VAL A 379 -36.28 7.16 -1.25
N ILE A 380 -36.07 5.89 -0.91
CA ILE A 380 -34.77 5.31 -0.57
C ILE A 380 -34.52 4.10 -1.48
N PRO A 381 -33.35 4.01 -2.16
CA PRO A 381 -32.28 5.00 -2.15
C PRO A 381 -32.66 6.26 -2.92
N SER A 382 -31.99 7.38 -2.63
CA SER A 382 -32.31 8.68 -3.23
C SER A 382 -32.00 8.76 -4.73
N ASN A 383 -31.25 7.80 -5.28
CA ASN A 383 -30.95 7.64 -6.71
C ASN A 383 -31.80 6.56 -7.40
N ALA A 384 -32.88 6.06 -6.77
CA ALA A 384 -33.83 5.16 -7.44
C ALA A 384 -34.28 5.70 -8.80
N THR A 385 -34.46 4.80 -9.77
CA THR A 385 -34.74 5.15 -11.17
C THR A 385 -36.15 5.74 -11.34
N ASP A 386 -37.17 5.17 -10.69
CA ASP A 386 -38.53 5.74 -10.60
C ASP A 386 -38.79 6.23 -9.17
N LYS A 387 -38.86 7.56 -8.97
CA LYS A 387 -39.11 8.19 -7.65
C LYS A 387 -40.57 8.61 -7.47
N ASN A 388 -41.45 8.25 -8.40
CA ASN A 388 -42.86 8.64 -8.29
C ASN A 388 -43.52 7.88 -7.14
N ILE A 389 -44.30 8.61 -6.35
CA ILE A 389 -45.06 8.10 -5.19
C ILE A 389 -46.54 8.42 -5.36
N SER A 390 -47.40 7.67 -4.66
CA SER A 390 -48.84 7.88 -4.64
C SER A 390 -49.39 7.97 -3.23
N TRP A 391 -50.17 9.01 -2.95
CA TRP A 391 -50.83 9.24 -1.66
C TRP A 391 -52.27 8.73 -1.67
N THR A 392 -52.69 8.06 -0.58
CA THR A 392 -54.04 7.51 -0.41
C THR A 392 -54.49 7.61 1.05
N ILE A 393 -55.80 7.70 1.31
CA ILE A 393 -56.38 7.55 2.65
C ILE A 393 -56.81 6.09 2.83
N LEU A 394 -56.29 5.44 3.88
CA LEU A 394 -56.70 4.09 4.28
C LEU A 394 -57.96 4.09 5.16
N SER A 395 -58.12 5.11 6.02
CA SER A 395 -59.29 5.26 6.89
C SER A 395 -59.54 6.73 7.22
N GLY A 396 -60.79 7.17 7.35
CA GLY A 396 -61.14 8.57 7.69
C GLY A 396 -61.39 9.47 6.47
N SER A 397 -61.69 8.90 5.29
CA SER A 397 -61.94 9.67 4.06
C SER A 397 -63.25 10.49 4.10
N GLU A 398 -64.13 10.19 5.05
CA GLU A 398 -65.37 10.94 5.29
C GLU A 398 -65.14 12.30 5.93
N ILE A 399 -63.98 12.52 6.57
CA ILE A 399 -63.60 13.79 7.20
C ILE A 399 -62.39 14.45 6.54
N ALA A 400 -61.69 13.79 5.61
CA ALA A 400 -60.48 14.33 4.99
C ALA A 400 -60.21 13.81 3.58
N SER A 401 -59.31 14.51 2.88
CA SER A 401 -58.77 14.14 1.57
C SER A 401 -57.26 14.34 1.53
N VAL A 402 -56.55 13.66 0.63
CA VAL A 402 -55.13 13.89 0.34
C VAL A 402 -54.94 13.89 -1.18
N ASN A 403 -54.18 14.86 -1.71
CA ASN A 403 -53.86 14.90 -3.13
C ASN A 403 -52.49 14.23 -3.43
N GLN A 404 -52.14 14.09 -4.71
CA GLN A 404 -50.87 13.46 -5.10
C GLN A 404 -49.61 14.30 -4.80
N SER A 405 -49.76 15.58 -4.44
CA SER A 405 -48.66 16.40 -3.93
C SER A 405 -48.50 16.28 -2.41
N GLY A 406 -49.23 15.39 -1.74
CA GLY A 406 -49.18 15.21 -0.28
C GLY A 406 -49.94 16.26 0.52
N LEU A 407 -50.77 17.10 -0.10
CA LEU A 407 -51.60 18.06 0.63
C LEU A 407 -52.79 17.33 1.24
N PHE A 408 -52.77 17.18 2.56
CA PHE A 408 -53.87 16.66 3.37
C PHE A 408 -54.81 17.79 3.76
N THR A 409 -56.12 17.59 3.59
CA THR A 409 -57.18 18.56 3.92
C THR A 409 -58.26 17.89 4.74
N SER A 410 -58.46 18.33 5.97
CA SER A 410 -59.52 17.88 6.88
C SER A 410 -60.68 18.86 6.95
N THR A 411 -61.90 18.33 7.14
CA THR A 411 -63.17 19.08 7.25
C THR A 411 -63.93 18.76 8.54
N GLY A 412 -63.51 17.72 9.27
CA GLY A 412 -64.11 17.28 10.52
C GLY A 412 -63.07 16.67 11.45
N GLU A 413 -63.47 16.47 12.71
CA GLU A 413 -62.63 15.85 13.73
C GLU A 413 -62.58 14.34 13.58
N GLY A 414 -61.46 13.74 13.98
CA GLY A 414 -61.30 12.29 14.00
C GLY A 414 -59.87 11.85 13.67
N LYS A 415 -59.70 10.54 13.50
CA LYS A 415 -58.42 9.92 13.14
C LYS A 415 -58.43 9.53 11.68
N VAL A 416 -57.46 10.01 10.91
CA VAL A 416 -57.26 9.65 9.51
C VAL A 416 -55.95 8.89 9.38
N THR A 417 -55.95 7.78 8.66
CA THR A 417 -54.73 7.02 8.36
C THR A 417 -54.41 7.20 6.89
N ILE A 418 -53.21 7.70 6.60
CA ILE A 418 -52.73 8.03 5.26
C ILE A 418 -51.62 7.05 4.90
N LYS A 419 -51.58 6.62 3.64
CA LYS A 419 -50.56 5.76 3.08
C LYS A 419 -49.89 6.43 1.88
N VAL A 420 -48.57 6.36 1.83
CA VAL A 420 -47.77 6.65 0.64
C VAL A 420 -47.22 5.34 0.07
N SER A 421 -47.30 5.13 -1.24
CA SER A 421 -46.79 3.94 -1.95
C SER A 421 -45.87 4.32 -3.09
N SER A 422 -44.88 3.46 -3.38
CA SER A 422 -44.05 3.57 -4.59
C SER A 422 -44.91 3.30 -5.82
N HIS A 423 -44.70 4.05 -6.90
CA HIS A 423 -45.40 3.82 -8.16
C HIS A 423 -44.95 2.51 -8.84
N GLU A 424 -43.65 2.18 -8.79
CA GLU A 424 -43.11 0.95 -9.38
C GLU A 424 -43.51 -0.32 -8.60
N ASN A 425 -43.65 -0.22 -7.28
CA ASN A 425 -43.98 -1.35 -6.42
C ASN A 425 -44.87 -0.91 -5.24
N LEU A 426 -46.18 -1.14 -5.37
CA LEU A 426 -47.19 -0.73 -4.39
C LEU A 426 -47.05 -1.38 -3.00
N THR A 427 -46.26 -2.46 -2.86
CA THR A 427 -45.99 -3.08 -1.55
C THR A 427 -44.99 -2.27 -0.73
N ILE A 428 -44.15 -1.45 -1.39
CA ILE A 428 -43.27 -0.51 -0.73
C ILE A 428 -44.08 0.72 -0.37
N SER A 429 -44.28 0.92 0.93
CA SER A 429 -45.14 1.96 1.44
C SER A 429 -44.84 2.31 2.88
N ASP A 430 -45.33 3.47 3.29
CA ASP A 430 -45.33 3.92 4.67
C ASP A 430 -46.69 4.52 5.04
N THR A 431 -46.99 4.57 6.33
CA THR A 431 -48.28 5.03 6.85
C THR A 431 -48.12 5.98 8.02
N ILE A 432 -48.97 7.00 8.03
CA ILE A 432 -49.02 8.01 9.09
C ILE A 432 -50.46 8.22 9.55
N GLN A 433 -50.64 8.40 10.85
CA GLN A 433 -51.94 8.79 11.41
C GLN A 433 -51.98 10.30 11.60
N VAL A 434 -53.09 10.93 11.22
CA VAL A 434 -53.39 12.34 11.50
C VAL A 434 -54.60 12.40 12.42
N ILE A 435 -54.43 13.00 13.59
CA ILE A 435 -55.48 13.21 14.59
C ILE A 435 -55.95 14.67 14.47
N VAL A 436 -57.19 14.84 14.03
CA VAL A 436 -57.82 16.15 13.81
C VAL A 436 -58.74 16.49 14.97
N SER A 437 -58.56 17.66 15.59
CA SER A 437 -59.42 18.16 16.66
C SER A 437 -59.71 19.66 16.51
N SER A 438 -60.87 20.12 16.96
CA SER A 438 -61.26 21.54 16.98
C SER A 438 -60.68 22.32 18.18
N SER A 439 -60.17 21.63 19.20
CA SER A 439 -59.58 22.23 20.41
C SER A 439 -58.11 21.83 20.58
N VAL A 440 -57.29 22.14 19.58
CA VAL A 440 -55.83 21.95 19.67
C VAL A 440 -55.21 23.10 20.45
N VAL A 441 -54.63 22.78 21.61
CA VAL A 441 -53.73 23.66 22.35
C VAL A 441 -52.31 23.24 22.00
N LEU A 442 -51.59 24.11 21.29
CA LEU A 442 -50.20 23.87 20.90
C LEU A 442 -49.25 24.16 22.08
N VAL A 443 -48.11 23.50 22.08
CA VAL A 443 -46.96 23.79 22.92
C VAL A 443 -46.46 25.20 22.59
N GLU A 444 -46.27 26.00 23.62
CA GLU A 444 -45.76 27.37 23.55
C GLU A 444 -44.33 27.48 24.11
N ASP A 445 -43.95 26.65 25.09
CA ASP A 445 -42.59 26.59 25.63
C ASP A 445 -42.25 25.19 26.17
N ILE A 446 -40.94 24.90 26.23
CA ILE A 446 -40.38 23.70 26.83
C ILE A 446 -39.32 24.13 27.85
N ASN A 447 -39.39 23.60 29.07
CA ASN A 447 -38.39 23.83 30.10
C ASN A 447 -37.60 22.54 30.37
N ILE A 448 -36.30 22.52 30.04
CA ILE A 448 -35.42 21.35 30.21
C ILE A 448 -34.59 21.51 31.49
N TYR A 449 -34.48 20.45 32.27
CA TYR A 449 -33.62 20.42 33.46
C TYR A 449 -33.02 19.02 33.69
N ALA A 450 -31.88 18.97 34.37
CA ALA A 450 -31.18 17.73 34.70
C ALA A 450 -31.54 17.25 36.10
N ASP A 451 -31.55 15.93 36.29
CA ASP A 451 -31.69 15.34 37.62
C ASP A 451 -30.54 15.80 38.53
N GLY A 452 -30.87 16.25 39.74
CA GLY A 452 -29.90 16.87 40.66
C GLY A 452 -29.45 18.30 40.29
N GLY A 453 -29.93 18.89 39.19
CA GLY A 453 -29.74 20.31 38.87
C GLY A 453 -28.40 20.70 38.23
N PHE A 454 -27.54 19.73 37.91
CA PHE A 454 -26.26 19.94 37.23
C PHE A 454 -26.27 19.28 35.85
N SER A 455 -25.75 19.95 34.84
CA SER A 455 -25.63 19.42 33.47
C SER A 455 -24.21 18.93 33.17
N ILE A 456 -23.65 18.11 34.07
CA ILE A 456 -22.26 17.62 33.99
C ILE A 456 -22.23 16.09 34.17
N ILE A 457 -21.40 15.40 33.37
CA ILE A 457 -21.02 14.00 33.56
C ILE A 457 -19.49 13.93 33.74
N ASP A 458 -19.03 13.49 34.90
CA ASP A 458 -17.61 13.43 35.28
C ASP A 458 -17.13 12.05 35.73
N GLU A 459 -18.03 11.06 35.73
CA GLU A 459 -17.72 9.64 35.92
C GLU A 459 -17.45 8.99 34.55
N PRO A 460 -16.41 8.13 34.43
CA PRO A 460 -16.19 7.33 33.22
C PRO A 460 -17.43 6.50 32.88
N GLU A 461 -17.89 6.56 31.62
CA GLU A 461 -19.13 5.89 31.16
C GLU A 461 -20.40 6.30 31.94
N GLY A 462 -20.37 7.45 32.62
CA GLY A 462 -21.47 7.95 33.43
C GLY A 462 -22.69 8.37 32.60
N THR A 463 -23.82 8.49 33.29
CA THR A 463 -25.10 8.89 32.70
C THR A 463 -25.73 10.07 33.44
N LEU A 464 -26.60 10.81 32.74
CA LEU A 464 -27.37 11.93 33.29
C LEU A 464 -28.81 11.88 32.77
N GLN A 465 -29.79 11.87 33.66
CA GLN A 465 -31.20 11.93 33.29
C GLN A 465 -31.64 13.39 33.10
N LEU A 466 -32.25 13.69 31.95
CA LEU A 466 -32.92 14.95 31.68
C LEU A 466 -34.44 14.80 31.80
N PHE A 467 -35.10 15.90 32.16
CA PHE A 467 -36.55 16.05 32.20
C PHE A 467 -36.95 17.29 31.41
N ALA A 468 -38.20 17.30 30.93
CA ALA A 468 -38.77 18.46 30.26
C ALA A 468 -40.23 18.68 30.66
N ASP A 469 -40.55 19.92 31.05
CA ASP A 469 -41.93 20.37 31.23
C ASP A 469 -42.43 21.01 29.94
N VAL A 470 -43.64 20.63 29.52
CA VAL A 470 -44.32 21.18 28.34
C VAL A 470 -45.38 22.18 28.77
N LEU A 471 -45.30 23.40 28.22
CA LEU A 471 -46.22 24.50 28.52
C LEU A 471 -46.99 24.95 27.26
N PRO A 472 -48.28 25.30 27.38
CA PRO A 472 -49.07 25.23 28.61
C PRO A 472 -49.36 23.78 29.00
N GLU A 473 -49.63 23.55 30.29
CA GLU A 473 -49.85 22.19 30.81
C GLU A 473 -51.08 21.49 30.19
N ASN A 474 -51.97 22.21 29.52
CA ASN A 474 -53.11 21.64 28.78
C ASN A 474 -52.83 21.46 27.28
N ALA A 475 -51.57 21.53 26.83
CA ALA A 475 -51.19 21.19 25.46
C ALA A 475 -51.75 19.81 25.08
N THR A 476 -52.36 19.73 23.90
CA THR A 476 -53.10 18.56 23.44
C THR A 476 -52.19 17.37 23.15
N GLU A 477 -50.95 17.66 22.74
CA GLU A 477 -49.87 16.68 22.56
C GLU A 477 -48.63 17.21 23.31
N LYS A 478 -48.05 16.38 24.18
CA LYS A 478 -46.94 16.74 25.07
C LYS A 478 -45.66 15.94 24.81
N SER A 479 -45.71 15.03 23.86
CA SER A 479 -44.56 14.19 23.50
C SER A 479 -43.47 15.04 22.88
N LEU A 480 -42.24 14.73 23.26
CA LEU A 480 -41.03 15.42 22.80
C LEU A 480 -40.14 14.43 22.08
N VAL A 481 -39.38 14.93 21.10
CA VAL A 481 -38.22 14.22 20.54
C VAL A 481 -36.95 14.84 21.11
N TRP A 482 -36.07 13.97 21.61
CA TRP A 482 -34.75 14.33 22.08
C TRP A 482 -33.71 14.06 20.99
N ALA A 483 -32.81 15.01 20.78
CA ALA A 483 -31.71 14.86 19.84
C ALA A 483 -30.44 15.53 20.37
N VAL A 484 -29.29 15.00 19.98
CA VAL A 484 -28.01 15.70 20.11
C VAL A 484 -27.84 16.55 18.86
N SER A 485 -27.54 17.84 19.03
CA SER A 485 -27.32 18.75 17.89
C SER A 485 -26.19 18.25 16.97
N GLU A 486 -26.31 18.50 15.66
CA GLU A 486 -25.36 18.03 14.65
C GLU A 486 -23.90 18.44 14.98
N ASN A 487 -22.95 17.54 14.72
CA ASN A 487 -21.51 17.66 15.02
C ASN A 487 -21.10 17.55 16.49
N ASN A 488 -21.96 17.00 17.36
CA ASN A 488 -21.61 16.81 18.77
C ASN A 488 -21.45 15.33 19.15
N ALA A 489 -20.19 14.87 19.21
CA ALA A 489 -19.86 13.46 19.49
C ALA A 489 -19.69 13.15 21.00
N ALA A 490 -19.86 14.12 21.90
CA ALA A 490 -19.53 13.95 23.32
C ALA A 490 -20.53 13.08 24.10
N VAL A 491 -21.80 13.00 23.65
CA VAL A 491 -22.86 12.22 24.30
C VAL A 491 -23.77 11.52 23.30
N SER A 492 -24.53 10.54 23.79
CA SER A 492 -25.75 10.05 23.16
C SER A 492 -26.95 10.33 24.08
N ILE A 493 -28.16 10.38 23.53
CA ILE A 493 -29.40 10.52 24.33
C ILE A 493 -30.46 9.54 23.81
N ASP A 494 -31.22 8.94 24.73
CA ASP A 494 -32.36 8.09 24.39
C ASP A 494 -33.70 8.86 24.36
N GLN A 495 -34.76 8.18 23.92
CA GLN A 495 -36.11 8.77 23.84
C GLN A 495 -36.71 9.16 25.21
N ASN A 496 -36.14 8.68 26.31
CA ASN A 496 -36.58 8.98 27.67
C ASN A 496 -35.76 10.11 28.31
N GLY A 497 -34.82 10.72 27.58
CA GLY A 497 -33.97 11.79 28.08
C GLY A 497 -32.74 11.32 28.88
N MET A 498 -32.37 10.04 28.82
CA MET A 498 -31.14 9.54 29.45
C MET A 498 -29.93 9.84 28.55
N VAL A 499 -28.99 10.63 29.06
CA VAL A 499 -27.76 11.02 28.38
C VAL A 499 -26.62 10.09 28.81
N ASN A 500 -25.90 9.49 27.85
CA ASN A 500 -24.70 8.70 28.11
C ASN A 500 -23.46 9.44 27.62
N ALA A 501 -22.41 9.50 28.44
CA ALA A 501 -21.12 10.05 28.04
C ALA A 501 -20.38 9.15 27.04
N LEU A 502 -19.75 9.75 26.03
CA LEU A 502 -18.95 9.04 25.02
C LEU A 502 -17.50 9.51 25.03
N ILE A 503 -17.27 10.82 24.92
CA ILE A 503 -15.93 11.43 24.97
C ILE A 503 -15.98 12.76 25.73
N ASN A 504 -14.82 13.22 26.20
CA ASN A 504 -14.71 14.54 26.83
C ASN A 504 -15.10 15.66 25.84
N GLY A 505 -15.90 16.61 26.31
CA GLY A 505 -16.37 17.73 25.49
C GLY A 505 -17.67 18.33 26.00
N THR A 506 -18.23 19.25 25.24
CA THR A 506 -19.51 19.91 25.53
C THR A 506 -20.54 19.48 24.49
N ALA A 507 -21.68 18.95 24.93
CA ALA A 507 -22.81 18.56 24.11
C ALA A 507 -24.00 19.50 24.23
N VAL A 508 -24.70 19.77 23.12
CA VAL A 508 -26.00 20.44 23.15
C VAL A 508 -27.08 19.40 22.85
N VAL A 509 -27.96 19.22 23.83
CA VAL A 509 -29.15 18.38 23.72
C VAL A 509 -30.37 19.27 23.47
N THR A 510 -31.21 18.86 22.53
CA THR A 510 -32.44 19.56 22.13
C THR A 510 -33.66 18.69 22.41
N ALA A 511 -34.69 19.27 23.03
CA ALA A 511 -36.03 18.69 23.09
C ALA A 511 -36.97 19.50 22.18
N SER A 512 -37.69 18.82 21.27
CA SER A 512 -38.61 19.46 20.32
C SER A 512 -40.03 18.91 20.46
N ALA A 513 -41.02 19.80 20.42
CA ALA A 513 -42.43 19.45 20.51
C ALA A 513 -42.91 18.71 19.25
N LEU A 514 -43.71 17.66 19.44
CA LEU A 514 -44.24 16.83 18.35
C LEU A 514 -45.64 17.23 17.86
N ASP A 515 -46.19 18.30 18.40
CA ASP A 515 -47.55 18.77 18.12
C ASP A 515 -47.65 19.70 16.88
N GLY A 516 -46.53 19.98 16.21
CA GLY A 516 -46.47 20.87 15.05
C GLY A 516 -46.32 22.36 15.38
N SER A 517 -46.19 22.73 16.66
CA SER A 517 -45.91 24.11 17.09
C SER A 517 -44.57 24.67 16.59
N GLY A 518 -43.61 23.78 16.30
CA GLY A 518 -42.22 24.14 15.98
C GLY A 518 -41.38 24.58 17.19
N VAL A 519 -41.89 24.40 18.41
CA VAL A 519 -41.17 24.77 19.64
C VAL A 519 -40.07 23.76 19.96
N SER A 520 -38.86 24.26 20.26
CA SER A 520 -37.72 23.47 20.71
C SER A 520 -36.91 24.22 21.76
N LYS A 521 -36.26 23.49 22.69
CA LYS A 521 -35.35 24.05 23.69
C LYS A 521 -34.04 23.27 23.78
N ASN A 522 -32.97 23.94 24.17
CA ASN A 522 -31.63 23.38 24.28
C ASN A 522 -31.10 23.40 25.72
N ILE A 523 -30.29 22.40 26.07
CA ILE A 523 -29.47 22.37 27.28
C ILE A 523 -28.04 21.96 26.93
N GLU A 524 -27.04 22.60 27.54
CA GLU A 524 -25.62 22.26 27.38
C GLU A 524 -25.18 21.28 28.46
N ILE A 525 -24.56 20.17 28.04
CA ILE A 525 -24.03 19.09 28.87
C ILE A 525 -22.50 19.10 28.78
N VAL A 526 -21.81 19.10 29.91
CA VAL A 526 -20.34 19.05 29.96
C VAL A 526 -19.89 17.66 30.36
N VAL A 527 -19.10 17.01 29.52
CA VAL A 527 -18.55 15.67 29.74
C VAL A 527 -17.05 15.74 30.01
N THR A 528 -16.61 15.13 31.10
CA THR A 528 -15.20 15.03 31.47
C THR A 528 -14.83 13.59 31.90
N ASN A 529 -13.54 13.33 32.08
CA ASN A 529 -12.98 12.06 32.56
C ASN A 529 -13.25 10.77 31.75
N GLN A 530 -13.64 10.86 30.48
CA GLN A 530 -13.87 9.70 29.60
C GLN A 530 -12.59 9.04 29.06
N ASN A 531 -11.41 9.64 29.29
CA ASN A 531 -10.11 9.12 28.81
C ASN A 531 -9.31 8.38 29.90
N GLN A 532 -9.89 8.06 31.05
CA GLN A 532 -9.16 7.39 32.13
C GLN A 532 -9.26 5.86 32.03
N SER A 533 -8.30 5.26 31.31
CA SER A 533 -7.89 3.88 31.55
C SER A 533 -7.32 3.79 32.96
N SER A 534 -7.88 2.90 33.79
CA SER A 534 -7.37 2.56 35.13
C SER A 534 -5.85 2.43 35.14
N THR A 535 -5.12 3.31 35.86
CA THR A 535 -3.88 3.03 36.61
C THR A 535 -3.25 4.29 37.26
N VAL A 536 -3.27 4.28 38.60
CA VAL A 536 -2.29 4.83 39.58
C VAL A 536 -2.20 6.37 39.82
N PRO A 537 -2.19 6.82 41.11
CA PRO A 537 -2.20 8.23 41.52
C PRO A 537 -0.81 8.84 41.69
N ASP A 538 -0.77 10.18 41.64
CA ASP A 538 0.14 11.12 42.35
C ASP A 538 0.60 12.30 41.50
N LYS A 539 -0.30 13.27 41.33
CA LYS A 539 0.01 14.70 41.23
C LYS A 539 -1.25 15.48 41.52
N PHE A 540 -1.22 16.41 42.47
CA PHE A 540 -2.36 17.29 42.75
C PHE A 540 -2.67 18.12 41.48
N ASP A 541 -3.73 17.76 40.77
CA ASP A 541 -4.14 18.48 39.57
C ASP A 541 -4.95 19.71 39.99
N LEU A 542 -4.33 20.89 39.92
CA LEU A 542 -4.98 22.17 40.21
C LEU A 542 -6.22 22.44 39.34
N LYS A 543 -6.44 21.68 38.26
CA LYS A 543 -7.67 21.72 37.46
C LYS A 543 -8.88 21.09 38.16
N LYS A 544 -8.68 20.33 39.25
CA LYS A 544 -9.75 19.72 40.06
C LYS A 544 -10.24 20.59 41.22
N LEU A 545 -9.61 21.74 41.47
CA LEU A 545 -10.00 22.66 42.55
C LEU A 545 -11.12 23.60 42.09
N VAL A 546 -12.31 23.48 42.70
CA VAL A 546 -13.49 24.28 42.37
C VAL A 546 -13.86 25.16 43.56
N ILE A 547 -14.00 26.47 43.33
CA ILE A 547 -14.43 27.47 44.33
C ILE A 547 -15.59 28.26 43.75
N TYR A 548 -16.76 28.24 44.37
CA TYR A 548 -17.94 28.97 43.90
C TYR A 548 -18.86 29.40 45.06
N HIS A 549 -19.76 30.35 44.77
CA HIS A 549 -20.85 30.70 45.67
C HIS A 549 -21.91 29.61 45.65
N GLN A 550 -22.16 28.98 46.78
CA GLN A 550 -23.36 28.16 46.93
C GLN A 550 -24.60 29.05 47.06
N ASN A 551 -24.44 30.20 47.72
CA ASN A 551 -25.39 31.31 47.75
C ASN A 551 -24.62 32.59 48.16
N ASN A 552 -25.33 33.69 48.42
CA ASN A 552 -24.69 34.97 48.75
C ASN A 552 -23.87 34.96 50.06
N ASN A 553 -24.10 34.00 50.97
CA ASN A 553 -23.46 33.94 52.28
C ASN A 553 -22.52 32.74 52.47
N MET A 554 -22.46 31.82 51.50
CA MET A 554 -21.72 30.56 51.60
C MET A 554 -20.82 30.34 50.38
N ILE A 555 -19.56 30.03 50.65
CA ILE A 555 -18.59 29.61 49.63
C ILE A 555 -18.37 28.10 49.77
N HIS A 556 -18.41 27.39 48.65
CA HIS A 556 -18.03 25.98 48.59
C HIS A 556 -16.65 25.84 47.95
N VAL A 557 -15.78 25.06 48.59
CA VAL A 557 -14.43 24.71 48.10
C VAL A 557 -14.35 23.19 47.99
N TYR A 558 -14.15 22.66 46.78
CA TYR A 558 -14.01 21.23 46.50
C TYR A 558 -12.63 20.95 45.90
N SER A 559 -11.92 19.94 46.40
CA SER A 559 -10.56 19.58 45.99
C SER A 559 -10.39 18.15 45.44
N GLY A 560 -11.47 17.36 45.36
CA GLY A 560 -11.39 15.92 45.03
C GLY A 560 -10.96 15.02 46.21
N LYS A 561 -11.09 13.70 46.05
CA LYS A 561 -10.64 12.66 47.01
C LYS A 561 -9.22 12.17 46.69
N GLY A 562 -8.40 11.85 47.70
CA GLY A 562 -7.07 11.24 47.56
C GLY A 562 -5.89 12.17 47.91
N GLU A 563 -5.64 12.35 49.21
CA GLU A 563 -4.42 12.83 49.94
C GLU A 563 -3.71 14.16 49.61
N ASN A 564 -3.86 15.15 50.53
CA ASN A 564 -2.87 15.76 51.46
C ASN A 564 -3.47 17.05 52.04
N ALA A 565 -3.22 17.39 53.31
CA ALA A 565 -3.83 18.53 54.00
C ALA A 565 -3.68 19.86 53.22
N ILE A 566 -4.81 20.40 52.76
CA ILE A 566 -4.87 21.67 52.02
C ILE A 566 -5.32 22.77 52.99
N SER A 567 -4.58 23.87 53.09
CA SER A 567 -5.04 25.02 53.87
C SER A 567 -5.86 25.97 53.01
N ILE A 568 -7.00 26.42 53.53
CA ILE A 568 -7.87 27.44 52.94
C ILE A 568 -7.72 28.71 53.78
N GLU A 569 -7.61 29.85 53.11
CA GLU A 569 -7.52 31.16 53.71
C GLU A 569 -8.42 32.15 52.95
N ILE A 570 -9.24 32.92 53.66
CA ILE A 570 -10.01 34.03 53.08
C ILE A 570 -9.41 35.33 53.59
N ILE A 571 -9.04 36.21 52.66
CA ILE A 571 -8.50 37.54 52.98
C ILE A 571 -9.40 38.65 52.43
N ASP A 572 -9.40 39.79 53.11
CA ASP A 572 -9.99 41.03 52.62
C ASP A 572 -9.08 41.73 51.57
N PRO A 573 -9.55 42.79 50.87
CA PRO A 573 -8.75 43.49 49.87
C PRO A 573 -7.49 44.19 50.42
N ASN A 574 -7.43 44.43 51.72
CA ASN A 574 -6.25 44.99 52.39
C ASN A 574 -5.26 43.90 52.82
N GLY A 575 -5.54 42.63 52.51
CA GLY A 575 -4.69 41.49 52.83
C GLY A 575 -4.87 40.94 54.24
N ARG A 576 -5.88 41.39 55.00
CA ARG A 576 -6.15 40.87 56.35
C ARG A 576 -6.86 39.51 56.24
N THR A 577 -6.30 38.50 56.88
CA THR A 577 -6.93 37.18 57.01
C THR A 577 -8.19 37.25 57.86
N LEU A 578 -9.30 36.81 57.28
CA LEU A 578 -10.62 36.75 57.90
C LEU A 578 -10.96 35.35 58.39
N TYR A 579 -10.58 34.33 57.61
CA TYR A 579 -10.82 32.92 57.91
C TYR A 579 -9.62 32.08 57.47
N ARG A 580 -9.31 31.03 58.24
CA ARG A 580 -8.30 30.04 57.88
C ARG A 580 -8.68 28.67 58.45
N ASP A 581 -8.57 27.64 57.62
CA ASP A 581 -8.84 26.26 58.04
C ASP A 581 -8.07 25.24 57.18
N ASN A 582 -8.07 23.97 57.57
CA ASN A 582 -7.54 22.86 56.78
C ASN A 582 -8.66 22.00 56.20
N LEU A 583 -8.56 21.64 54.92
CA LEU A 583 -9.50 20.82 54.20
C LEU A 583 -9.12 19.34 54.34
N ALA A 584 -9.92 18.57 55.09
CA ALA A 584 -9.77 17.13 55.24
C ALA A 584 -10.65 16.39 54.20
N GLU A 585 -10.11 16.21 52.99
CA GLU A 585 -10.67 15.51 51.82
C GLU A 585 -12.06 15.91 51.29
N GLY A 586 -12.18 16.01 49.96
CA GLY A 586 -13.46 16.23 49.27
C GLY A 586 -13.84 17.71 49.19
N SER A 587 -14.58 18.23 50.17
CA SER A 587 -15.06 19.64 50.16
C SER A 587 -15.29 20.25 51.53
N SER A 588 -15.30 21.59 51.58
CA SER A 588 -15.75 22.37 52.73
C SER A 588 -16.66 23.52 52.29
N GLN A 589 -17.60 23.84 53.18
CA GLN A 589 -18.51 24.96 53.05
C GLN A 589 -18.16 26.01 54.10
N ILE A 590 -17.86 27.21 53.66
CA ILE A 590 -17.39 28.30 54.50
C ILE A 590 -18.43 29.40 54.51
N SER A 591 -18.94 29.71 55.71
CA SER A 591 -19.82 30.87 55.89
C SER A 591 -18.99 32.14 55.88
N ILE A 592 -19.39 33.06 55.01
CA ILE A 592 -18.88 34.43 54.95
C ILE A 592 -19.93 35.45 55.41
N GLU A 593 -21.05 34.96 55.96
CA GLU A 593 -22.11 35.80 56.53
C GLU A 593 -21.61 36.88 57.51
N PRO A 594 -20.63 36.60 58.40
CA PRO A 594 -20.16 37.58 59.36
C PRO A 594 -19.36 38.77 58.76
N TYR A 595 -18.97 38.71 57.48
CA TYR A 595 -18.09 39.72 56.85
C TYR A 595 -18.87 40.61 55.86
N PRO A 596 -18.72 41.94 55.82
CA PRO A 596 -19.55 42.84 54.99
C PRO A 596 -19.66 42.49 53.50
N SER A 597 -20.63 43.03 52.76
CA SER A 597 -20.62 42.91 51.29
C SER A 597 -19.34 43.52 50.69
N GLY A 598 -18.75 42.87 49.70
CA GLY A 598 -17.44 43.26 49.18
C GLY A 598 -16.68 42.15 48.45
N ILE A 599 -15.43 42.47 48.09
CA ILE A 599 -14.52 41.56 47.40
C ILE A 599 -13.70 40.80 48.42
N TYR A 600 -13.61 39.48 48.24
CA TYR A 600 -12.78 38.59 49.03
C TYR A 600 -11.88 37.77 48.12
N ILE A 601 -10.70 37.39 48.62
CA ILE A 601 -9.81 36.47 47.91
C ILE A 601 -9.72 35.18 48.73
N VAL A 602 -10.12 34.08 48.12
CA VAL A 602 -9.95 32.73 48.67
C VAL A 602 -8.63 32.19 48.16
N ILE A 603 -7.72 31.87 49.08
CA ILE A 603 -6.40 31.31 48.83
C ILE A 603 -6.38 29.87 49.31
N VAL A 604 -5.90 28.98 48.47
CA VAL A 604 -5.80 27.54 48.75
C VAL A 604 -4.35 27.12 48.57
N LYS A 605 -3.74 26.51 49.59
CA LYS A 605 -2.31 26.16 49.61
C LYS A 605 -2.11 24.70 49.97
N ASN A 606 -1.20 24.04 49.27
CA ASN A 606 -0.62 22.75 49.67
C ASN A 606 0.91 22.88 49.86
N SER A 607 1.62 21.78 50.10
CA SER A 607 3.07 21.76 50.36
C SER A 607 3.94 22.27 49.19
N SER A 608 3.40 22.39 47.98
CA SER A 608 4.16 22.70 46.76
C SER A 608 3.52 23.76 45.85
N SER A 609 2.31 24.23 46.14
CA SER A 609 1.53 25.10 45.26
C SER A 609 0.55 26.00 46.02
N VAL A 610 0.29 27.19 45.46
CA VAL A 610 -0.67 28.18 45.96
C VAL A 610 -1.60 28.60 44.83
N PHE A 611 -2.90 28.56 45.08
CA PHE A 611 -3.96 29.05 44.18
C PHE A 611 -4.77 30.15 44.85
N SER A 612 -5.30 31.10 44.07
CA SER A 612 -6.20 32.13 44.60
C SER A 612 -7.34 32.42 43.62
N LYS A 613 -8.54 32.66 44.16
CA LYS A 613 -9.72 33.07 43.38
C LYS A 613 -10.41 34.26 44.05
N LYS A 614 -10.77 35.25 43.22
CA LYS A 614 -11.61 36.38 43.64
C LYS A 614 -13.06 35.94 43.73
N ILE A 615 -13.72 36.32 44.81
CA ILE A 615 -15.14 36.08 45.10
C ILE A 615 -15.80 37.42 45.49
N VAL A 616 -17.07 37.61 45.16
CA VAL A 616 -17.78 38.88 45.39
C VAL A 616 -19.08 38.58 46.14
N ARG A 617 -19.14 39.01 47.40
CA ARG A 617 -20.39 38.98 48.18
C ARG A 617 -21.20 40.23 47.84
N LEU A 618 -22.38 40.03 47.26
CA LEU A 618 -23.30 41.10 46.88
C LEU A 618 -23.99 41.69 48.11
#